data_AF-A0A1U7U772-F1
#
_entry.id   AF-A0A1U7U772-F1
#
_cell.length_a   1.000
_cell.length_b   1.000
_cell.length_c   1.000
_cell.angle_alpha   90.00
_cell.angle_beta   90.00
_cell.angle_gamma   90.00
#
_symmetry.space_group_name_H-M   'P 1'
#
loop_
_entity.id
_entity.type
_entity.pdbx_description
1 polymer ?
#
loop_
_entity_poly.entity_id
_entity_poly.type
_entity_poly.pdbx_seq_one_letter_code
_entity_poly.pdbx_strand_id
1 'polypeptide(L)'
;VDECSSGQHRCHNSTICVNTVGSYMCRCGPGWKPKPGLQNNKNTTVCEEVPFPTWTPPTGISSQTLSHFFDQVKALGGTFKPGSADSTLQNLVKLVDELMEAPGDLKDLSPPTRHRVATQLLSGLEDTLRFLAKTLTAGPFTYHSPSDTGPTLVGLLSSRNMGVLLEDASLELDPEKLAELKDTHDVSDLRVRPSLLSAVNSVFLSNNNTESLASHVTFAFSHLESPGGEQVTNPPHGPCSHVPSQELVCAFWKRDKNGSGHWATKGCWKRGSQNGSTTCQCNHLSSFAILVAHYDVKDASLALITKVGLTLSLVCLLLCIFTFLLVRPIQGSRTTIHLHLCICLFVGSTIFLAGIENDGHQ
;
A
#
# COMPACT_ATOMS: atom_id res chain seq x y z
N VAL A 1 36.64 3.04 38.19
CA VAL A 1 36.14 4.37 38.59
C VAL A 1 34.85 4.59 37.83
N ASP A 2 33.91 5.36 38.39
CA ASP A 2 32.73 5.80 37.65
C ASP A 2 32.81 7.33 37.53
N GLU A 3 33.31 7.79 36.38
CA GLU A 3 33.50 9.20 36.06
C GLU A 3 32.17 9.95 35.93
N CYS A 4 31.07 9.23 35.64
CA CYS A 4 29.73 9.79 35.55
C CYS A 4 29.15 10.08 36.94
N SER A 5 29.20 9.11 37.86
CA SER A 5 28.69 9.26 39.23
C SER A 5 29.57 10.18 40.09
N SER A 6 30.88 10.25 39.80
CA SER A 6 31.82 11.13 40.50
C SER A 6 31.86 12.57 39.96
N GLY A 7 31.16 12.85 38.85
CA GLY A 7 31.16 14.16 38.19
C GLY A 7 32.50 14.57 37.57
N GLN A 8 33.44 13.63 37.38
CA GLN A 8 34.77 13.88 36.82
C GLN A 8 34.81 13.82 35.28
N HIS A 9 33.66 13.63 34.64
CA HIS A 9 33.53 13.60 33.18
C HIS A 9 33.63 14.99 32.54
N ARG A 10 34.02 15.04 31.25
CA ARG A 10 34.05 16.28 30.44
C ARG A 10 32.96 16.35 29.36
N CYS A 11 31.89 15.57 29.53
CA CYS A 11 30.76 15.58 28.62
C CYS A 11 30.13 16.97 28.48
N HIS A 12 29.77 17.34 27.26
CA HIS A 12 29.06 18.59 26.97
C HIS A 12 27.65 18.56 27.56
N ASN A 13 27.08 19.73 27.91
CA ASN A 13 25.74 19.82 28.52
C ASN A 13 24.61 19.23 27.66
N SER A 14 24.82 19.08 26.34
CA SER A 14 23.87 18.42 25.42
C SER A 14 24.04 16.90 25.32
N THR A 15 24.85 16.30 26.20
CA THR A 15 25.12 14.85 26.23
C THR A 15 24.85 14.25 27.61
N ILE A 16 24.57 12.96 27.61
CA ILE A 16 24.42 12.11 28.79
C ILE A 16 25.72 11.31 28.94
N CYS A 17 26.32 11.34 30.14
CA CYS A 17 27.49 10.54 30.47
C CYS A 17 27.10 9.07 30.61
N VAL A 18 27.83 8.18 29.95
CA VAL A 18 27.69 6.73 30.07
C VAL A 18 29.03 6.15 30.50
N ASN A 19 29.05 5.55 31.69
CA ASN A 19 30.24 4.93 32.25
C ASN A 19 30.55 3.61 31.52
N THR A 20 31.81 3.33 31.23
CA THR A 20 32.26 2.10 30.58
C THR A 20 33.38 1.44 31.37
N VAL A 21 33.68 0.17 31.06
CA VAL A 21 34.79 -0.51 31.73
C VAL A 21 36.10 0.15 31.33
N GLY A 22 36.70 0.88 32.28
CA GLY A 22 37.98 1.56 32.12
C GLY A 22 37.91 2.97 31.52
N SER A 23 36.72 3.52 31.24
CA SER A 23 36.55 4.88 30.72
C SER A 23 35.10 5.35 30.83
N TYR A 24 34.75 6.45 30.17
CA TYR A 24 33.38 6.91 29.96
C TYR A 24 33.21 7.41 28.52
N MET A 25 31.96 7.47 28.06
CA MET A 25 31.60 8.07 26.78
C MET A 25 30.44 9.06 26.95
N CYS A 26 30.35 10.04 26.06
CA CYS A 26 29.28 11.02 26.05
C CYS A 26 28.33 10.72 24.89
N ARG A 27 27.05 10.55 25.19
CA ARG A 27 26.02 10.18 24.23
C ARG A 27 25.01 11.30 24.09
N CYS A 28 24.54 11.59 22.88
CA CYS A 28 23.44 12.53 22.70
C CYS A 28 22.19 12.09 23.48
N GLY A 29 21.51 13.05 24.11
CA GLY A 29 20.22 12.81 24.72
C GLY A 29 19.13 12.45 23.70
N PRO A 30 17.99 11.88 24.13
CA PRO A 30 16.85 11.61 23.26
C PRO A 30 16.41 12.86 22.49
N GLY A 31 16.28 12.77 21.16
CA GLY A 31 15.95 13.90 20.28
C GLY A 31 17.11 14.78 19.83
N TRP A 32 18.34 14.42 20.14
CA TRP A 32 19.54 15.17 19.76
C TRP A 32 20.42 14.35 18.82
N LYS A 33 21.12 15.02 17.91
CA LYS A 33 22.10 14.39 17.01
C LYS A 33 23.49 15.04 17.19
N PRO A 34 24.59 14.32 16.92
CA PRO A 34 25.91 14.94 16.90
C PRO A 34 25.97 16.07 15.87
N LYS A 35 26.65 17.16 16.20
CA LYS A 35 26.93 18.24 15.25
C LYS A 35 27.76 17.71 14.06
N PRO A 36 27.67 18.35 12.88
CA PRO A 36 28.46 17.97 11.72
C PRO A 36 29.96 17.83 12.06
N GLY A 37 30.55 16.68 11.70
CA GLY A 37 31.96 16.38 11.97
C GLY A 37 32.26 15.76 13.34
N LEU A 38 31.28 15.66 14.24
CA LEU A 38 31.42 14.95 15.52
C LEU A 38 30.73 13.58 15.47
N GLN A 39 31.29 12.62 16.20
CA GLN A 39 30.70 11.28 16.35
C GLN A 39 29.93 11.18 17.68
N ASN A 40 28.86 10.39 17.68
CA ASN A 40 28.18 9.99 18.91
C ASN A 40 29.08 9.04 19.72
N ASN A 41 28.84 8.91 21.02
CA ASN A 41 29.56 7.98 21.90
C ASN A 41 31.08 8.24 22.00
N LYS A 42 31.50 9.49 21.84
CA LYS A 42 32.87 9.94 22.09
C LYS A 42 32.87 10.87 23.29
N ASN A 43 34.01 11.02 23.94
CA ASN A 43 34.17 12.00 25.04
C ASN A 43 34.04 13.46 24.56
N THR A 44 34.23 13.72 23.26
CA THR A 44 34.11 15.03 22.61
C THR A 44 32.75 15.26 21.93
N THR A 45 31.78 14.36 22.11
CA THR A 45 30.47 14.49 21.47
C THR A 45 29.79 15.79 21.90
N VAL A 46 29.36 16.58 20.91
CA VAL A 46 28.50 17.76 21.10
C VAL A 46 27.29 17.58 20.21
N CYS A 47 26.11 17.74 20.80
CA CYS A 47 24.85 17.49 20.11
C CYS A 47 24.09 18.77 19.86
N GLU A 48 23.27 18.74 18.81
CA GLU A 48 22.28 19.74 18.46
C GLU A 48 20.89 19.10 18.43
N GLU A 49 19.86 19.93 18.62
CA GLU A 49 18.46 19.49 18.55
C GLU A 49 18.14 19.02 17.13
N VAL A 50 17.44 17.89 17.02
CA VAL A 50 16.91 17.45 15.73
C VAL A 50 15.64 18.27 15.46
N PRO A 51 15.56 18.98 14.31
CA PRO A 51 14.35 19.73 13.98
C PRO A 51 13.17 18.78 13.76
N PHE A 52 11.98 19.23 14.15
CA PHE A 52 10.74 18.49 13.90
C PHE A 52 10.55 18.29 12.38
N PRO A 53 10.09 17.10 11.92
CA PRO A 53 9.90 16.83 10.49
C PRO A 53 8.93 17.80 9.83
N THR A 54 9.30 18.33 8.66
CA THR A 54 8.44 19.21 7.88
C THR A 54 7.52 18.41 6.98
N TRP A 55 6.21 18.60 7.12
CA TRP A 55 5.22 18.01 6.24
C TRP A 55 5.00 18.90 5.03
N THR A 56 5.36 18.42 3.84
CA THR A 56 5.15 19.16 2.60
C THR A 56 3.77 18.83 2.02
N PRO A 57 2.85 19.80 1.91
CA PRO A 57 1.54 19.54 1.31
C PRO A 57 1.68 19.19 -0.18
N PRO A 58 0.83 18.29 -0.71
CA PRO A 58 0.83 17.96 -2.13
C PRO A 58 0.46 19.18 -2.99
N THR A 59 1.26 19.45 -4.01
CA THR A 59 1.03 20.58 -4.92
C THR A 59 -0.11 20.30 -5.90
N GLY A 60 -0.89 21.33 -6.22
CA GLY A 60 -1.96 21.25 -7.22
C GLY A 60 -3.28 20.65 -6.72
N ILE A 61 -3.45 20.52 -5.40
CA ILE A 61 -4.69 20.04 -4.78
C ILE A 61 -5.37 21.21 -4.07
N SER A 62 -6.59 21.53 -4.49
CA SER A 62 -7.43 22.52 -3.80
C SER A 62 -8.34 21.80 -2.81
N SER A 63 -7.90 21.70 -1.55
CA SER A 63 -8.74 21.18 -0.47
C SER A 63 -8.61 22.04 0.79
N GLN A 64 -9.76 22.45 1.34
CA GLN A 64 -9.82 23.26 2.56
C GLN A 64 -9.51 22.40 3.80
N THR A 65 -10.09 21.20 3.86
CA THR A 65 -9.87 20.25 4.96
C THR A 65 -8.40 19.88 5.05
N LEU A 66 -7.77 19.58 3.90
CA LEU A 66 -6.36 19.22 3.84
C LEU A 66 -5.45 20.37 4.27
N SER A 67 -5.73 21.59 3.79
CA SER A 67 -4.94 22.77 4.14
C SER A 67 -4.98 23.04 5.65
N HIS A 68 -6.19 22.99 6.24
CA HIS A 68 -6.37 23.15 7.69
C HIS A 68 -5.59 22.09 8.49
N PHE A 69 -5.62 20.83 8.06
CA PHE A 69 -4.85 19.76 8.69
C PHE A 69 -3.33 20.05 8.66
N PHE A 70 -2.77 20.42 7.50
CA PHE A 70 -1.34 20.71 7.41
C PHE A 70 -0.94 21.95 8.23
N ASP A 71 -1.81 22.95 8.35
CA ASP A 71 -1.58 24.11 9.23
C ASP A 71 -1.53 23.70 10.71
N GLN A 72 -2.42 22.80 11.14
CA GLN A 72 -2.41 22.25 12.51
C GLN A 72 -1.15 21.42 12.79
N VAL A 73 -0.72 20.57 11.85
CA VAL A 73 0.52 19.79 11.99
C VAL A 73 1.75 20.71 12.05
N LYS A 74 1.77 21.77 11.24
CA LYS A 74 2.85 22.78 11.27
C LYS A 74 2.88 23.53 12.61
N ALA A 75 1.72 23.91 13.15
CA ALA A 75 1.62 24.55 14.46
C ALA A 75 2.09 23.62 15.59
N LEU A 76 1.76 22.32 15.49
CA LEU A 76 2.22 21.29 16.41
C LEU A 76 3.75 21.17 16.41
N GLY A 77 4.37 21.12 15.22
CA GLY A 77 5.83 21.06 15.08
C GLY A 77 6.54 22.33 15.57
N GLY A 78 5.95 23.51 15.33
CA GLY A 78 6.52 24.79 15.75
C GLY A 78 6.60 25.01 17.26
N THR A 79 5.81 24.26 18.04
CA THR A 79 5.77 24.34 19.52
C THR A 79 6.44 23.15 20.20
N PHE A 80 7.01 22.22 19.42
CA PHE A 80 7.58 20.98 19.92
C PHE A 80 8.77 21.21 20.86
N LYS A 81 8.80 20.46 21.96
CA LYS A 81 9.96 20.33 22.85
C LYS A 81 10.24 18.84 23.08
N PRO A 82 11.51 18.41 23.26
CA PRO A 82 11.82 16.99 23.50
C PRO A 82 11.04 16.35 24.66
N GLY A 83 10.78 17.11 25.74
CA GLY A 83 10.00 16.65 26.90
C GLY A 83 8.48 16.53 26.68
N SER A 84 7.95 17.01 25.55
CA SER A 84 6.53 16.92 25.20
C SER A 84 6.22 15.83 24.17
N ALA A 85 7.16 14.92 23.89
CA ALA A 85 7.02 13.92 22.83
C ALA A 85 5.74 13.08 22.90
N ASP A 86 5.35 12.66 24.11
CA ASP A 86 4.14 11.86 24.32
C ASP A 86 2.86 12.65 24.01
N SER A 87 2.74 13.88 24.50
CA SER A 87 1.57 14.72 24.19
C SER A 87 1.53 15.15 22.73
N THR A 88 2.70 15.37 22.09
CA THR A 88 2.79 15.62 20.64
C THR A 88 2.32 14.41 19.84
N LEU A 89 2.68 13.19 20.25
CA LEU A 89 2.21 11.95 19.62
C LEU A 89 0.68 11.85 19.70
N GLN A 90 0.11 12.03 20.90
CA GLN A 90 -1.34 11.96 21.10
C GLN A 90 -2.08 13.01 20.25
N ASN A 91 -1.57 14.24 20.21
CA ASN A 91 -2.14 15.31 19.40
C ASN A 91 -2.06 15.00 17.89
N LEU A 92 -0.95 14.43 17.41
CA LEU A 92 -0.82 14.04 16.01
C LEU A 92 -1.82 12.95 15.62
N VAL A 93 -1.93 11.90 16.44
CA VAL A 93 -2.89 10.81 16.19
C VAL A 93 -4.30 11.37 16.15
N LYS A 94 -4.66 12.23 17.11
CA LYS A 94 -5.95 12.91 17.13
C LYS A 94 -6.22 13.73 15.86
N LEU A 95 -5.24 14.49 15.37
CA LEU A 95 -5.40 15.27 14.12
C LEU A 95 -5.65 14.37 12.90
N VAL A 96 -4.95 13.24 12.81
CA VAL A 96 -5.15 12.27 11.73
C VAL A 96 -6.53 11.63 11.86
N ASP A 97 -6.93 11.20 13.06
CA ASP A 97 -8.25 10.60 13.27
C ASP A 97 -9.40 11.58 12.95
N GLU A 98 -9.29 12.84 13.36
CA GLU A 98 -10.27 13.89 13.03
C GLU A 98 -10.38 14.10 11.51
N LEU A 99 -9.26 14.13 10.80
CA LEU A 99 -9.24 14.22 9.34
C LEU A 99 -9.92 13.01 8.68
N MET A 100 -9.67 11.82 9.21
CA MET A 100 -10.18 10.58 8.62
C MET A 100 -11.65 10.30 8.97
N GLU A 101 -12.15 10.78 10.11
CA GLU A 101 -13.58 10.73 10.49
C GLU A 101 -14.42 11.70 9.64
N ALA A 102 -13.89 12.88 9.32
CA ALA A 102 -14.56 13.89 8.52
C ALA A 102 -13.71 14.33 7.33
N PRO A 103 -13.52 13.47 6.30
CA PRO A 103 -12.64 13.77 5.16
C PRO A 103 -13.15 14.90 4.27
N GLY A 104 -14.42 15.30 4.42
CA GLY A 104 -14.99 16.47 3.75
C GLY A 104 -14.87 16.39 2.23
N ASP A 105 -14.17 17.35 1.65
CA ASP A 105 -13.88 17.50 0.21
C ASP A 105 -12.85 16.48 -0.32
N LEU A 106 -12.13 15.77 0.55
CA LEU A 106 -11.15 14.77 0.12
C LEU A 106 -11.77 13.53 -0.54
N LYS A 107 -12.99 13.18 -0.13
CA LYS A 107 -13.71 12.00 -0.67
C LYS A 107 -14.12 12.19 -2.14
N ASP A 108 -14.31 13.45 -2.55
CA ASP A 108 -14.81 13.81 -3.88
C ASP A 108 -13.65 13.96 -4.89
N LEU A 109 -12.40 13.79 -4.44
CA LEU A 109 -11.21 13.83 -5.28
C LEU A 109 -11.11 12.59 -6.17
N SER A 110 -10.50 12.76 -7.36
CA SER A 110 -10.20 11.62 -8.22
C SER A 110 -9.27 10.61 -7.53
N PRO A 111 -9.39 9.29 -7.80
CA PRO A 111 -8.55 8.26 -7.20
C PRO A 111 -7.04 8.57 -7.19
N PRO A 112 -6.39 8.97 -8.31
CA PRO A 112 -4.96 9.28 -8.29
C PRO A 112 -4.61 10.46 -7.38
N THR A 113 -5.53 11.40 -7.20
CA THR A 113 -5.34 12.54 -6.29
C THR A 113 -5.50 12.08 -4.83
N ARG A 114 -6.51 11.25 -4.52
CA ARG A 114 -6.68 10.63 -3.19
C ARG A 114 -5.44 9.82 -2.79
N HIS A 115 -4.92 9.00 -3.70
CA HIS A 115 -3.73 8.16 -3.45
C HIS A 115 -2.47 9.00 -3.20
N ARG A 116 -2.30 10.14 -3.88
CA ARG A 116 -1.23 11.11 -3.58
C ARG A 116 -1.37 11.71 -2.18
N VAL A 117 -2.58 12.12 -1.79
CA VAL A 117 -2.85 12.63 -0.44
C VAL A 117 -2.53 11.56 0.60
N ALA A 118 -3.04 10.33 0.43
CA ALA A 118 -2.76 9.22 1.34
C ALA A 118 -1.25 8.92 1.46
N THR A 119 -0.54 8.93 0.33
CA THR A 119 0.91 8.70 0.30
C THR A 119 1.71 9.77 1.05
N GLN A 120 1.26 11.02 1.01
CA GLN A 120 1.86 12.10 1.80
C GLN A 120 1.54 11.96 3.28
N LEU A 121 0.29 11.65 3.63
CA LEU A 121 -0.13 11.44 5.02
C LEU A 121 0.62 10.27 5.66
N LEU A 122 0.66 9.10 5.02
CA LEU A 122 1.33 7.91 5.55
C LEU A 122 2.83 8.14 5.78
N SER A 123 3.51 8.80 4.85
CA SER A 123 4.94 9.11 5.00
C SER A 123 5.21 10.21 6.01
N GLY A 124 4.43 11.29 6.03
CA GLY A 124 4.58 12.32 7.03
C GLY A 124 4.38 11.73 8.44
N LEU A 125 3.39 10.85 8.56
CA LEU A 125 3.09 10.13 9.80
C LEU A 125 4.26 9.22 10.18
N GLU A 126 4.78 8.42 9.25
CA GLU A 126 5.98 7.61 9.48
C GLU A 126 7.18 8.45 9.94
N ASP A 127 7.48 9.56 9.26
CA ASP A 127 8.60 10.44 9.57
C ASP A 127 8.46 11.06 10.97
N THR A 128 7.27 11.55 11.31
CA THR A 128 7.01 12.12 12.63
C THR A 128 7.03 11.06 13.72
N LEU A 129 6.44 9.90 13.49
CA LEU A 129 6.44 8.80 14.46
C LEU A 129 7.87 8.29 14.71
N ARG A 130 8.69 8.16 13.66
CA ARG A 130 10.11 7.82 13.75
C ARG A 130 10.90 8.88 14.51
N PHE A 131 10.60 10.16 14.30
CA PHE A 131 11.22 11.26 15.03
C PHE A 131 10.84 11.22 16.52
N LEU A 132 9.56 11.12 16.84
CA LEU A 132 9.06 11.04 18.22
C LEU A 132 9.56 9.77 18.92
N ALA A 133 9.70 8.65 18.21
CA ALA A 133 10.27 7.43 18.75
C ALA A 133 11.72 7.59 19.26
N LYS A 134 12.48 8.55 18.73
CA LYS A 134 13.84 8.87 19.20
C LYS A 134 13.86 9.77 20.43
N THR A 135 12.76 10.44 20.74
CA THR A 135 12.62 11.36 21.88
C THR A 135 11.88 10.71 23.05
N LEU A 136 11.05 9.71 22.78
CA LEU A 136 10.33 8.94 23.80
C LEU A 136 11.31 8.17 24.70
N THR A 137 11.11 8.29 26.01
CA THR A 137 11.96 7.69 27.05
C THR A 137 11.48 6.31 27.50
N ALA A 138 10.21 5.98 27.23
CA ALA A 138 9.60 4.68 27.48
C ALA A 138 8.47 4.42 26.47
N GLY A 139 8.33 3.17 26.03
CA GLY A 139 7.14 2.70 25.36
C GLY A 139 7.00 1.18 25.49
N PRO A 140 5.91 0.60 24.97
CA PRO A 140 5.48 -0.75 25.34
C PRO A 140 6.46 -1.86 24.92
N PHE A 141 7.37 -1.60 23.97
CA PHE A 141 8.43 -2.54 23.58
C PHE A 141 9.75 -1.80 23.28
N THR A 142 10.77 -2.03 24.11
CA THR A 142 12.15 -1.59 23.90
C THR A 142 13.02 -2.78 23.49
N TYR A 143 13.55 -2.76 22.28
CA TYR A 143 14.52 -3.75 21.81
C TYR A 143 15.95 -3.23 21.97
N HIS A 144 16.91 -4.10 22.29
CA HIS A 144 18.33 -3.75 22.39
C HIS A 144 19.10 -4.48 21.28
N SER A 145 19.58 -3.71 20.30
CA SER A 145 20.41 -4.25 19.23
C SER A 145 21.82 -4.56 19.77
N PRO A 146 22.42 -5.71 19.44
CA PRO A 146 23.80 -6.02 19.83
C PRO A 146 24.85 -5.09 19.21
N SER A 147 24.51 -4.46 18.08
CA SER A 147 25.43 -3.64 17.27
C SER A 147 25.15 -2.14 17.35
N ASP A 148 24.12 -1.71 18.09
CA ASP A 148 23.73 -0.31 18.19
C ASP A 148 23.38 0.11 19.63
N THR A 149 24.06 1.14 20.10
CA THR A 149 24.20 1.60 21.50
C THR A 149 22.99 2.37 22.06
N GLY A 150 21.77 1.86 21.89
CA GLY A 150 20.57 2.43 22.51
C GLY A 150 19.29 1.61 22.35
N PRO A 151 18.26 1.83 23.20
CA PRO A 151 16.96 1.20 23.05
C PRO A 151 16.31 1.64 21.73
N THR A 152 15.94 0.66 20.90
CA THR A 152 15.10 0.90 19.73
C THR A 152 13.64 0.77 20.15
N LEU A 153 12.85 1.81 19.88
CA LEU A 153 11.41 1.82 20.15
C LEU A 153 10.67 1.28 18.93
N VAL A 154 9.75 0.36 19.17
CA VAL A 154 8.77 -0.12 18.18
C VAL A 154 7.42 0.50 18.50
N GLY A 155 6.76 1.08 17.49
CA GLY A 155 5.39 1.55 17.61
C GLY A 155 4.51 1.04 16.46
N LEU A 156 3.23 0.88 16.76
CA LEU A 156 2.19 0.49 15.82
C LEU A 156 1.06 1.53 15.88
N LEU A 157 0.72 2.10 14.73
CA LEU A 157 -0.44 2.97 14.60
C LEU A 157 -1.45 2.34 13.66
N SER A 158 -2.66 2.06 14.16
CA SER A 158 -3.75 1.46 13.41
C SER A 158 -4.80 2.51 13.05
N SER A 159 -4.94 2.84 11.76
CA SER A 159 -5.98 3.75 11.28
C SER A 159 -7.05 2.99 10.49
N ARG A 160 -8.28 2.96 11.00
CA ARG A 160 -9.41 2.27 10.34
C ARG A 160 -9.92 3.02 9.11
N ASN A 161 -10.04 4.33 9.21
CA ASN A 161 -10.73 5.14 8.19
C ASN A 161 -9.82 5.54 7.02
N MET A 162 -8.52 5.21 7.07
CA MET A 162 -7.57 5.44 5.97
C MET A 162 -8.03 4.83 4.64
N GLY A 163 -8.91 3.83 4.68
CA GLY A 163 -9.54 3.22 3.51
C GLY A 163 -10.21 4.20 2.56
N VAL A 164 -10.80 5.31 3.05
CA VAL A 164 -11.47 6.30 2.20
C VAL A 164 -10.52 6.93 1.16
N LEU A 165 -9.26 7.10 1.52
CA LEU A 165 -8.25 7.66 0.60
C LEU A 165 -7.53 6.59 -0.23
N LEU A 166 -7.62 5.32 0.17
CA LEU A 166 -6.92 4.19 -0.44
C LEU A 166 -7.84 3.29 -1.28
N GLU A 167 -9.12 3.63 -1.34
CA GLU A 167 -10.12 2.97 -2.17
C GLU A 167 -9.70 3.02 -3.65
N ASP A 168 -10.02 1.95 -4.38
CA ASP A 168 -9.66 1.74 -5.79
C ASP A 168 -8.14 1.82 -6.10
N ALA A 169 -7.28 1.74 -5.09
CA ALA A 169 -5.85 1.65 -5.31
C ALA A 169 -5.49 0.33 -5.99
N SER A 170 -4.54 0.36 -6.92
CA SER A 170 -4.06 -0.84 -7.59
C SER A 170 -3.27 -1.75 -6.64
N LEU A 171 -3.20 -3.04 -6.99
CA LEU A 171 -2.42 -4.05 -6.27
C LEU A 171 -1.37 -4.68 -7.20
N GLU A 172 -0.10 -4.49 -6.86
CA GLU A 172 1.06 -5.16 -7.46
C GLU A 172 1.32 -6.49 -6.71
N LEU A 173 0.95 -7.60 -7.35
CA LEU A 173 1.24 -8.94 -6.85
C LEU A 173 2.71 -9.30 -7.11
N ASP A 174 3.29 -10.03 -6.16
CA ASP A 174 4.62 -10.61 -6.31
C ASP A 174 4.64 -11.60 -7.49
N PRO A 175 5.69 -11.61 -8.34
CA PRO A 175 5.73 -12.44 -9.52
C PRO A 175 5.56 -13.94 -9.24
N GLU A 176 6.07 -14.45 -8.12
CA GLU A 176 5.92 -15.86 -7.74
C GLU A 176 4.45 -16.19 -7.45
N LYS A 177 3.78 -15.32 -6.68
CA LYS A 177 2.35 -15.46 -6.37
C LYS A 177 1.48 -15.30 -7.62
N LEU A 178 1.83 -14.39 -8.51
CA LEU A 178 1.12 -14.22 -9.78
C LEU A 178 1.28 -15.44 -10.70
N ALA A 179 2.47 -16.05 -10.74
CA ALA A 179 2.72 -17.26 -11.51
C ALA A 179 1.93 -18.46 -10.95
N GLU A 180 1.93 -18.65 -9.62
CA GLU A 180 1.11 -19.66 -8.94
C GLU A 180 -0.38 -19.52 -9.27
N LEU A 181 -0.90 -18.29 -9.24
CA LEU A 181 -2.29 -18.01 -9.59
C LEU A 181 -2.60 -18.29 -11.07
N LYS A 182 -1.68 -18.01 -11.99
CA LYS A 182 -1.88 -18.29 -13.43
C LYS A 182 -1.83 -19.78 -13.75
N ASP A 183 -0.87 -20.50 -13.16
CA ASP A 183 -0.68 -21.94 -13.36
C ASP A 183 -1.88 -22.75 -12.86
N THR A 184 -2.41 -22.38 -11.70
CA THR A 184 -3.57 -23.07 -11.09
C THR A 184 -4.85 -22.98 -11.94
N HIS A 185 -4.98 -21.97 -12.80
CA HIS A 185 -6.24 -21.70 -13.52
C HIS A 185 -6.18 -21.92 -15.03
N ASP A 186 -5.00 -22.15 -15.63
CA ASP A 186 -4.84 -22.15 -17.09
C ASP A 186 -5.39 -20.84 -17.73
N VAL A 187 -5.14 -19.70 -17.06
CA VAL A 187 -5.67 -18.39 -17.45
C VAL A 187 -4.54 -17.47 -17.88
N SER A 188 -4.63 -16.99 -19.12
CA SER A 188 -3.67 -16.05 -19.71
C SER A 188 -3.81 -14.61 -19.19
N ASP A 189 -5.02 -14.20 -18.78
CA ASP A 189 -5.34 -12.83 -18.33
C ASP A 189 -6.17 -12.83 -17.03
N LEU A 190 -5.53 -12.40 -15.93
CA LEU A 190 -6.10 -12.37 -14.58
C LEU A 190 -6.20 -10.91 -14.12
N ARG A 191 -7.42 -10.41 -13.94
CA ARG A 191 -7.65 -9.06 -13.42
C ARG A 191 -7.86 -9.13 -11.91
N VAL A 192 -7.07 -8.35 -11.17
CA VAL A 192 -7.08 -8.34 -9.71
C VAL A 192 -7.65 -7.01 -9.21
N ARG A 193 -8.73 -7.07 -8.44
CA ARG A 193 -9.37 -5.91 -7.81
C ARG A 193 -9.25 -6.00 -6.29
N PRO A 194 -8.36 -5.23 -5.66
CA PRO A 194 -8.20 -5.26 -4.22
C PRO A 194 -9.33 -4.51 -3.52
N SER A 195 -9.71 -4.98 -2.34
CA SER A 195 -10.59 -4.30 -1.40
C SER A 195 -9.98 -4.35 -0.01
N LEU A 196 -9.86 -3.20 0.65
CA LEU A 196 -9.26 -3.11 1.97
C LEU A 196 -10.19 -3.75 3.02
N LEU A 197 -9.67 -4.70 3.81
CA LEU A 197 -10.45 -5.46 4.79
C LEU A 197 -10.07 -5.17 6.24
N SER A 198 -8.86 -4.64 6.48
CA SER A 198 -8.37 -4.26 7.80
C SER A 198 -8.13 -2.76 7.91
N ALA A 199 -7.90 -2.29 9.15
CA ALA A 199 -7.22 -1.02 9.36
C ALA A 199 -5.85 -1.02 8.67
N VAL A 200 -5.40 0.17 8.26
CA VAL A 200 -4.04 0.39 7.81
C VAL A 200 -3.16 0.53 9.04
N ASN A 201 -2.22 -0.40 9.21
CA ASN A 201 -1.31 -0.42 10.33
C ASN A 201 0.06 0.07 9.89
N SER A 202 0.48 1.23 10.39
CA SER A 202 1.82 1.76 10.16
C SER A 202 2.74 1.33 11.29
N VAL A 203 3.78 0.58 10.93
CA VAL A 203 4.80 0.10 11.88
C VAL A 203 6.03 0.96 11.71
N PHE A 204 6.54 1.52 12.80
CA PHE A 204 7.74 2.34 12.78
C PHE A 204 8.75 1.89 13.83
N LEU A 205 10.03 2.03 13.46
CA LEU A 205 11.17 1.87 14.37
C LEU A 205 11.83 3.23 14.56
N SER A 206 12.37 3.49 15.74
CA SER A 206 13.25 4.65 15.94
C SER A 206 14.57 4.55 15.14
N ASN A 207 14.94 3.36 14.67
CA ASN A 207 16.11 3.14 13.83
C ASN A 207 15.88 3.61 12.38
N ASN A 208 16.94 4.05 11.70
CA ASN A 208 16.93 4.48 10.30
C ASN A 208 17.10 3.33 9.30
N ASN A 209 17.70 2.19 9.66
CA ASN A 209 17.88 1.07 8.74
C ASN A 209 16.67 0.11 8.76
N THR A 210 15.62 0.45 8.00
CA THR A 210 14.35 -0.30 7.96
C THR A 210 14.08 -1.01 6.63
N GLU A 211 14.97 -0.85 5.65
CA GLU A 211 14.81 -1.37 4.29
C GLU A 211 15.21 -2.86 4.16
N SER A 212 16.01 -3.38 5.10
CA SER A 212 16.38 -4.80 5.15
C SER A 212 16.56 -5.28 6.59
N LEU A 213 15.56 -5.97 7.13
CA LEU A 213 15.62 -6.51 8.49
C LEU A 213 16.29 -7.90 8.45
N ALA A 214 17.29 -8.12 9.30
CA ALA A 214 17.96 -9.43 9.43
C ALA A 214 17.01 -10.55 9.91
N SER A 215 15.92 -10.18 10.59
CA SER A 215 14.85 -11.07 11.03
C SER A 215 13.50 -10.57 10.52
N HIS A 216 12.70 -11.45 9.94
CA HIS A 216 11.34 -11.14 9.48
C HIS A 216 10.44 -10.68 10.63
N VAL A 217 9.61 -9.67 10.39
CA VAL A 217 8.62 -9.20 11.37
C VAL A 217 7.29 -9.85 11.09
N THR A 218 6.63 -10.32 12.15
CA THR A 218 5.37 -11.05 12.07
C THR A 218 4.28 -10.26 12.79
N PHE A 219 3.16 -10.03 12.12
CA PHE A 219 2.02 -9.30 12.64
C PHE A 219 0.74 -10.09 12.44
N ALA A 220 -0.14 -10.06 13.43
CA ALA A 220 -1.49 -10.60 13.32
C ALA A 220 -2.49 -9.44 13.23
N PHE A 221 -3.31 -9.45 12.20
CA PHE A 221 -4.32 -8.43 11.96
C PHE A 221 -5.70 -9.05 12.18
N SER A 222 -6.58 -8.32 12.84
CA SER A 222 -8.00 -8.68 12.94
C SER A 222 -8.78 -8.00 11.81
N HIS A 223 -9.70 -8.73 11.18
CA HIS A 223 -10.58 -8.24 10.13
C HIS A 223 -12.01 -8.75 10.31
N LEU A 224 -13.00 -8.03 9.78
CA LEU A 224 -14.40 -8.47 9.79
C LEU A 224 -14.61 -9.53 8.71
N GLU A 225 -14.86 -10.77 9.16
CA GLU A 225 -15.20 -11.97 8.39
C GLU A 225 -14.18 -12.39 7.30
N SER A 226 -14.15 -13.69 7.00
CA SER A 226 -13.24 -14.30 6.04
C SER A 226 -14.03 -14.74 4.81
N PRO A 227 -13.65 -14.32 3.59
CA PRO A 227 -14.17 -14.98 2.40
C PRO A 227 -13.52 -16.38 2.33
N GLY A 228 -14.31 -17.44 2.57
CA GLY A 228 -13.88 -18.83 2.32
C GLY A 228 -13.38 -19.64 3.53
N GLY A 229 -13.83 -19.34 4.75
CA GLY A 229 -13.55 -20.18 5.91
C GLY A 229 -14.31 -21.50 5.91
N GLU A 230 -14.05 -22.40 4.96
CA GLU A 230 -14.44 -23.81 5.08
C GLU A 230 -13.19 -24.70 5.12
N GLN A 231 -13.07 -25.43 6.21
CA GLN A 231 -12.00 -26.36 6.53
C GLN A 231 -12.00 -27.50 5.50
N VAL A 232 -11.21 -27.40 4.44
CA VAL A 232 -10.96 -28.55 3.55
C VAL A 232 -10.11 -29.54 4.32
N THR A 233 -10.77 -30.52 4.95
CA THR A 233 -10.15 -31.78 5.32
C THR A 233 -9.90 -32.55 4.02
N ASN A 234 -8.63 -32.84 3.73
CA ASN A 234 -8.18 -33.48 2.48
C ASN A 234 -8.99 -34.75 2.12
N PRO A 235 -9.29 -34.96 0.82
CA PRO A 235 -9.31 -36.28 0.20
C PRO A 235 -8.08 -36.47 -0.73
N PRO A 236 -7.61 -37.72 -0.92
CA PRO A 236 -6.50 -38.03 -1.81
C PRO A 236 -6.99 -38.16 -3.26
N HIS A 237 -6.28 -37.50 -4.18
CA HIS A 237 -6.39 -37.61 -5.64
C HIS A 237 -7.66 -37.03 -6.31
N GLY A 238 -7.56 -35.76 -6.73
CA GLY A 238 -8.43 -35.12 -7.71
C GLY A 238 -7.87 -33.73 -8.08
N PRO A 239 -8.08 -33.22 -9.31
CA PRO A 239 -7.65 -31.87 -9.67
C PRO A 239 -8.44 -30.86 -8.82
N CYS A 240 -7.71 -29.95 -8.17
CA CYS A 240 -8.27 -28.97 -7.24
C CYS A 240 -9.41 -28.18 -7.89
N SER A 241 -10.58 -28.30 -7.28
CA SER A 241 -11.78 -27.52 -7.57
C SER A 241 -11.68 -26.13 -6.92
N HIS A 242 -12.13 -25.12 -7.66
CA HIS A 242 -12.50 -23.77 -7.22
C HIS A 242 -11.51 -23.02 -6.31
N VAL A 243 -10.72 -22.13 -6.92
CA VAL A 243 -10.21 -20.97 -6.17
C VAL A 243 -11.38 -20.08 -5.79
N PRO A 244 -11.46 -19.61 -4.54
CA PRO A 244 -12.42 -18.60 -4.18
C PRO A 244 -12.13 -17.36 -5.03
N SER A 245 -13.16 -16.76 -5.63
CA SER A 245 -13.08 -15.50 -6.38
C SER A 245 -12.49 -14.33 -5.56
N GLN A 246 -12.17 -14.58 -4.28
CA GLN A 246 -11.65 -13.69 -3.28
C GLN A 246 -10.52 -14.39 -2.50
N GLU A 247 -9.33 -13.80 -2.43
CA GLU A 247 -8.24 -14.28 -1.56
C GLU A 247 -7.78 -13.17 -0.60
N LEU A 248 -7.43 -13.54 0.64
CA LEU A 248 -6.78 -12.64 1.59
C LEU A 248 -5.29 -12.47 1.25
N VAL A 249 -4.87 -11.21 1.11
CA VAL A 249 -3.53 -10.81 0.71
C VAL A 249 -2.93 -9.85 1.75
N CYS A 250 -1.72 -10.17 2.19
CA CYS A 250 -0.88 -9.27 2.99
C CYS A 250 -0.18 -8.29 2.05
N ALA A 251 -0.47 -6.99 2.16
CA ALA A 251 0.18 -5.98 1.34
C ALA A 251 0.68 -4.79 2.16
N PHE A 252 1.54 -4.00 1.53
CA PHE A 252 2.04 -2.75 2.06
C PHE A 252 1.85 -1.63 1.04
N TRP A 253 1.75 -0.40 1.53
CA TRP A 253 1.64 0.78 0.68
C TRP A 253 3.01 1.18 0.12
N LYS A 254 3.19 1.05 -1.18
CA LYS A 254 4.43 1.38 -1.90
C LYS A 254 4.28 2.75 -2.57
N ARG A 255 5.24 3.63 -2.31
CA ARG A 255 5.31 4.97 -2.91
C ARG A 255 5.95 4.92 -4.30
N ASP A 256 5.32 5.63 -5.24
CA ASP A 256 5.81 5.82 -6.60
C ASP A 256 6.65 7.10 -6.77
N LYS A 257 7.45 7.13 -7.84
CA LYS A 257 8.29 8.29 -8.19
C LYS A 257 7.47 9.56 -8.47
N ASN A 258 6.21 9.41 -8.88
CA ASN A 258 5.30 10.53 -9.15
C ASN A 258 4.63 11.09 -7.89
N GLY A 259 4.93 10.55 -6.70
CA GLY A 259 4.35 10.95 -5.42
C GLY A 259 3.00 10.32 -5.10
N SER A 260 2.46 9.47 -5.98
CA SER A 260 1.34 8.57 -5.68
C SER A 260 1.84 7.30 -4.97
N GLY A 261 0.93 6.38 -4.69
CA GLY A 261 1.28 5.04 -4.22
C GLY A 261 0.25 4.00 -4.63
N HIS A 262 0.58 2.75 -4.38
CA HIS A 262 -0.23 1.57 -4.67
C HIS A 262 0.07 0.46 -3.66
N TRP A 263 -0.80 -0.55 -3.59
CA TRP A 263 -0.54 -1.73 -2.76
C TRP A 263 0.46 -2.66 -3.42
N ALA A 264 1.42 -3.19 -2.68
CA ALA A 264 2.38 -4.16 -3.16
C ALA A 264 2.53 -5.32 -2.17
N THR A 265 2.90 -6.50 -2.66
CA THR A 265 3.03 -7.72 -1.82
C THR A 265 4.47 -8.24 -1.71
N LYS A 266 5.39 -7.68 -2.50
CA LYS A 266 6.79 -8.10 -2.51
C LYS A 266 7.42 -8.04 -1.11
N GLY A 267 7.94 -9.17 -0.64
CA GLY A 267 8.54 -9.28 0.69
C GLY A 267 7.54 -9.43 1.85
N CYS A 268 6.26 -9.66 1.56
CA CYS A 268 5.22 -9.95 2.54
C CYS A 268 4.47 -11.26 2.21
N TRP A 269 4.39 -12.16 3.18
CA TRP A 269 3.80 -13.49 3.02
C TRP A 269 2.71 -13.75 4.07
N LYS A 270 1.58 -14.30 3.63
CA LYS A 270 0.53 -14.81 4.51
C LYS A 270 1.03 -16.11 5.17
N ARG A 271 1.04 -16.16 6.50
CA ARG A 271 1.45 -17.36 7.27
C ARG A 271 0.26 -18.22 7.69
N GLY A 272 -0.90 -17.61 7.89
CA GLY A 272 -2.13 -18.32 8.22
C GLY A 272 -3.28 -17.36 8.45
N SER A 273 -4.50 -17.88 8.38
CA SER A 273 -5.73 -17.16 8.72
C SER A 273 -6.61 -18.06 9.57
N GLN A 274 -7.04 -17.55 10.73
CA GLN A 274 -7.89 -18.27 11.67
C GLN A 274 -8.80 -17.28 12.40
N ASN A 275 -10.10 -17.60 12.52
CA ASN A 275 -11.08 -16.86 13.32
C ASN A 275 -11.10 -15.34 13.07
N GLY A 276 -11.09 -14.89 11.81
CA GLY A 276 -11.09 -13.46 11.47
C GLY A 276 -9.78 -12.74 11.81
N SER A 277 -8.72 -13.50 12.09
CA SER A 277 -7.37 -12.98 12.22
C SER A 277 -6.45 -13.60 11.18
N THR A 278 -5.67 -12.78 10.50
CA THR A 278 -4.68 -13.24 9.52
C THR A 278 -3.30 -12.78 9.92
N THR A 279 -2.36 -13.72 9.90
CA THR A 279 -0.96 -13.49 10.25
C THR A 279 -0.14 -13.27 8.98
N CYS A 280 0.53 -12.14 8.92
CA CYS A 280 1.43 -11.73 7.84
C CYS A 280 2.87 -11.68 8.36
N GLN A 281 3.82 -12.10 7.53
CA GLN A 281 5.24 -11.97 7.79
C GLN A 281 5.88 -11.12 6.69
N CYS A 282 6.59 -10.05 7.05
CA CYS A 282 7.25 -9.16 6.10
C CYS A 282 8.74 -8.97 6.43
N ASN A 283 9.57 -8.70 5.42
CA ASN A 283 11.02 -8.47 5.57
C ASN A 283 11.43 -6.99 5.63
N HIS A 284 10.45 -6.08 5.63
CA HIS A 284 10.64 -4.63 5.69
C HIS A 284 9.60 -4.00 6.62
N LEU A 285 9.74 -2.70 6.88
CA LEU A 285 8.74 -1.91 7.60
C LEU A 285 8.13 -0.86 6.68
N SER A 286 6.81 -0.69 6.81
CA SER A 286 6.00 0.22 6.00
C SER A 286 4.61 0.38 6.67
N SER A 287 3.65 0.88 5.90
CA SER A 287 2.22 0.85 6.21
C SER A 287 1.59 -0.39 5.59
N PHE A 288 1.08 -1.29 6.43
CA PHE A 288 0.57 -2.61 6.05
C PHE A 288 -0.95 -2.69 6.19
N ALA A 289 -1.57 -3.53 5.35
CA ALA A 289 -2.96 -3.90 5.50
C ALA A 289 -3.25 -5.29 4.93
N ILE A 290 -4.41 -5.83 5.32
CA ILE A 290 -5.03 -6.98 4.67
C ILE A 290 -6.00 -6.47 3.61
N LEU A 291 -5.86 -7.05 2.43
CA LEU A 291 -6.78 -6.84 1.33
C LEU A 291 -7.46 -8.16 0.96
N VAL A 292 -8.68 -8.05 0.48
CA VAL A 292 -9.32 -9.10 -0.33
C VAL A 292 -9.00 -8.79 -1.78
N ALA A 293 -8.25 -9.67 -2.43
CA ALA A 293 -8.06 -9.62 -3.87
C ALA A 293 -9.22 -10.35 -4.55
N HIS A 294 -10.04 -9.62 -5.29
CA HIS A 294 -11.07 -10.19 -6.16
C HIS A 294 -10.45 -10.53 -7.50
N TYR A 295 -10.61 -11.78 -7.94
CA TYR A 295 -10.06 -12.28 -9.19
C TYR A 295 -11.16 -12.41 -10.23
N ASP A 296 -11.09 -11.56 -11.25
CA ASP A 296 -11.91 -11.68 -12.46
C ASP A 296 -11.12 -12.52 -13.48
N VAL A 297 -11.58 -13.75 -13.69
CA VAL A 297 -11.04 -14.64 -14.72
C VAL A 297 -11.69 -14.29 -16.06
N LYS A 298 -10.88 -13.87 -17.04
CA LYS A 298 -11.34 -13.75 -18.42
C LYS A 298 -11.09 -15.07 -19.16
N ASP A 299 -12.16 -15.73 -19.57
CA ASP A 299 -12.08 -16.93 -20.41
C ASP A 299 -11.53 -16.58 -21.81
N ALA A 300 -10.21 -16.73 -21.98
CA ALA A 300 -9.54 -16.52 -23.26
C ALA A 300 -10.13 -17.42 -24.37
N SER A 301 -10.60 -18.61 -24.00
CA SER A 301 -11.26 -19.57 -24.88
C SER A 301 -12.58 -19.05 -25.46
N LEU A 302 -13.42 -18.43 -24.64
CA LEU A 302 -14.71 -17.87 -25.07
C LEU A 302 -14.50 -16.63 -25.95
N ALA A 303 -13.52 -15.79 -25.63
CA ALA A 303 -13.13 -14.65 -26.45
C ALA A 303 -12.60 -15.09 -27.82
N LEU A 304 -11.78 -16.16 -27.87
CA LEU A 304 -11.27 -16.73 -29.11
C LEU A 304 -12.40 -17.29 -29.99
N ILE A 305 -13.33 -18.05 -29.41
CA ILE A 305 -14.49 -18.59 -30.13
C ILE A 305 -15.35 -17.44 -30.70
N THR A 306 -15.60 -16.40 -29.91
CA THR A 306 -16.39 -15.25 -30.34
C THR A 306 -15.69 -14.48 -31.47
N LYS A 307 -14.37 -14.28 -31.40
CA LYS A 307 -13.57 -13.60 -32.45
C LYS A 307 -13.56 -14.40 -33.76
N VAL A 308 -13.37 -15.71 -33.70
CA VAL A 308 -13.40 -16.58 -34.89
C VAL A 308 -14.82 -16.66 -35.48
N GLY A 309 -15.84 -16.79 -34.64
CA GLY A 309 -17.25 -16.84 -35.08
C GLY A 309 -17.69 -15.54 -35.75
N LEU A 310 -17.35 -14.38 -35.18
CA LEU A 310 -17.71 -13.08 -35.76
C LEU A 310 -17.00 -12.82 -37.09
N THR A 311 -15.71 -13.16 -37.18
CA THR A 311 -14.94 -12.95 -38.41
C THR A 311 -15.47 -13.81 -39.56
N LEU A 312 -15.79 -15.09 -39.30
CA LEU A 312 -16.42 -15.95 -40.30
C LEU A 312 -17.79 -15.42 -40.74
N SER A 313 -18.63 -14.99 -39.79
CA SER A 313 -19.94 -14.39 -40.07
C SER A 313 -19.83 -13.14 -40.96
N LEU A 314 -18.88 -12.25 -40.67
CA LEU A 314 -18.63 -11.04 -41.45
C LEU A 314 -18.22 -11.37 -42.90
N VAL A 315 -17.36 -12.37 -43.11
CA VAL A 315 -16.97 -12.83 -44.46
C VAL A 315 -18.18 -13.37 -45.21
N CYS A 316 -19.00 -14.22 -44.58
CA CYS A 316 -20.21 -14.77 -45.19
C CYS A 316 -21.21 -13.67 -45.56
N LEU A 317 -21.44 -12.70 -44.67
CA LEU A 317 -22.34 -11.57 -44.92
C LEU A 317 -21.84 -10.67 -46.06
N LEU A 318 -20.52 -10.42 -46.14
CA LEU A 318 -19.91 -9.65 -47.23
C LEU A 318 -20.15 -10.34 -48.59
N LEU A 319 -19.94 -11.66 -48.66
CA LEU A 319 -20.18 -12.45 -49.86
C LEU A 319 -21.66 -12.41 -50.26
N CYS A 320 -22.58 -12.56 -49.30
CA CYS A 320 -24.02 -12.45 -49.55
C CYS A 320 -24.41 -11.07 -50.12
N ILE A 321 -23.92 -9.98 -49.52
CA ILE A 321 -24.16 -8.61 -50.01
C ILE A 321 -23.67 -8.46 -51.44
N PHE A 322 -22.45 -8.93 -51.74
CA PHE A 322 -21.88 -8.85 -53.08
C PHE A 322 -22.70 -9.62 -54.12
N THR A 323 -23.17 -10.83 -53.78
CA THR A 323 -24.02 -11.63 -54.68
C THR A 323 -25.35 -10.94 -54.99
N PHE A 324 -26.03 -10.34 -54.00
CA PHE A 324 -27.28 -9.62 -54.22
C PHE A 324 -27.10 -8.30 -55.01
N LEU A 325 -25.93 -7.66 -54.89
CA LEU A 325 -25.62 -6.43 -55.63
C LEU A 325 -25.22 -6.69 -57.09
N LEU A 326 -24.41 -7.72 -57.35
CA LEU A 326 -23.87 -7.97 -58.70
C LEU A 326 -24.78 -8.82 -59.59
N VAL A 327 -25.57 -9.73 -59.03
CA VAL A 327 -26.38 -10.65 -59.83
C VAL A 327 -27.75 -10.03 -60.12
N ARG A 328 -27.79 -9.18 -61.15
CA ARG A 328 -29.00 -8.48 -61.63
C ARG A 328 -30.22 -9.37 -61.89
N PRO A 329 -30.12 -10.61 -62.40
CA PRO A 329 -31.28 -11.48 -62.61
C PRO A 329 -32.04 -11.86 -61.33
N ILE A 330 -31.41 -11.72 -60.17
CA ILE A 330 -31.95 -12.15 -58.87
C ILE A 330 -32.65 -10.98 -58.16
N GLN A 331 -32.53 -9.75 -58.68
CA GLN A 331 -33.07 -8.54 -58.05
C GLN A 331 -34.60 -8.46 -58.16
N GLY A 332 -35.27 -8.79 -57.06
CA GLY A 332 -36.71 -8.58 -56.83
C GLY A 332 -36.99 -8.01 -55.44
N SER A 333 -38.24 -7.60 -55.19
CA SER A 333 -38.66 -6.97 -53.92
C SER A 333 -38.30 -7.78 -52.67
N ARG A 334 -38.43 -9.12 -52.75
CA ARG A 334 -38.04 -10.04 -51.66
C ARG A 334 -36.53 -10.03 -51.38
N THR A 335 -35.70 -9.93 -52.42
CA THR A 335 -34.24 -9.91 -52.27
C THR A 335 -33.71 -8.57 -51.77
N THR A 336 -34.41 -7.47 -52.04
CA THR A 336 -34.09 -6.15 -51.47
C THR A 336 -34.24 -6.17 -49.94
N ILE A 337 -35.27 -6.82 -49.40
CA ILE A 337 -35.47 -6.98 -47.95
C ILE A 337 -34.31 -7.78 -47.34
N HIS A 338 -33.91 -8.90 -47.96
CA HIS A 338 -32.77 -9.70 -47.48
C HIS A 338 -31.44 -8.94 -47.57
N LEU A 339 -31.23 -8.13 -48.60
CA LEU A 339 -30.05 -7.26 -48.73
C LEU A 339 -29.96 -6.27 -47.55
N HIS A 340 -31.06 -5.58 -47.22
CA HIS A 340 -31.09 -4.67 -46.08
C HIS A 340 -30.81 -5.39 -44.76
N LEU A 341 -31.36 -6.60 -44.56
CA LEU A 341 -31.08 -7.41 -43.37
C LEU A 341 -29.58 -7.78 -43.27
N CYS A 342 -28.96 -8.21 -44.37
CA CYS A 342 -27.52 -8.53 -44.39
C CYS A 342 -26.65 -7.30 -44.10
N ILE A 343 -27.00 -6.14 -44.64
CA ILE A 343 -26.28 -4.88 -44.36
C ILE A 343 -26.40 -4.51 -42.88
N CYS A 344 -27.60 -4.59 -42.30
CA CYS A 344 -27.80 -4.30 -40.87
C CYS A 344 -27.00 -5.25 -39.97
N LEU A 345 -27.03 -6.56 -40.26
CA LEU A 345 -26.29 -7.56 -39.50
C LEU A 345 -24.77 -7.39 -39.66
N PHE A 346 -24.29 -7.00 -40.84
CA PHE A 346 -22.87 -6.72 -41.08
C PHE A 346 -22.42 -5.52 -40.26
N VAL A 347 -23.13 -4.39 -40.34
CA VAL A 347 -22.82 -3.18 -39.57
C VAL A 347 -22.86 -3.46 -38.07
N GLY A 348 -23.91 -4.11 -37.57
CA GLY A 348 -24.01 -4.48 -36.15
C GLY A 348 -22.85 -5.36 -35.67
N SER A 349 -22.47 -6.37 -36.47
CA SER A 349 -21.35 -7.27 -36.14
C SER A 349 -19.99 -6.55 -36.18
N THR A 350 -19.79 -5.60 -37.11
CA THR A 350 -18.55 -4.80 -37.15
C THR A 350 -18.42 -3.86 -35.95
N ILE A 351 -19.52 -3.22 -35.52
CA ILE A 351 -19.53 -2.35 -34.33
C ILE A 351 -19.24 -3.19 -33.08
N PHE A 352 -19.84 -4.37 -32.96
CA PHE A 352 -19.60 -5.26 -31.83
C PHE A 352 -18.13 -5.73 -31.78
N LEU A 353 -17.54 -6.12 -32.93
CA LEU A 353 -16.13 -6.52 -32.99
C LEU A 353 -15.18 -5.36 -32.62
N ALA A 354 -15.45 -4.15 -33.12
CA ALA A 354 -14.69 -2.97 -32.78
C ALA A 354 -14.79 -2.61 -31.29
N GLY A 355 -15.96 -2.82 -30.68
CA GLY A 355 -16.15 -2.65 -29.23
C GLY A 355 -15.29 -3.59 -28.41
N ILE A 356 -15.24 -4.88 -28.77
CA ILE A 356 -14.41 -5.88 -28.06
C ILE A 356 -12.92 -5.60 -28.21
N GLU A 357 -12.47 -5.13 -29.38
CA GLU A 357 -11.05 -4.88 -29.64
C GLU A 357 -10.53 -3.63 -28.90
N ASN A 358 -11.41 -2.66 -28.60
CA ASN A 358 -11.05 -1.45 -27.86
C ASN A 358 -10.91 -1.68 -26.34
N ASP A 359 -11.65 -2.64 -25.77
CA ASP A 359 -11.54 -3.03 -24.34
C ASP A 359 -10.23 -3.80 -24.02
N GLY A 360 -9.49 -4.22 -25.04
CA GLY A 360 -8.20 -4.93 -24.90
C GLY A 360 -6.97 -4.04 -24.78
N HIS A 361 -7.11 -2.72 -24.97
CA HIS A 361 -6.00 -1.77 -25.03
C HIS A 361 -5.91 -0.77 -23.86
N GLN A 362 -6.59 -1.04 -22.74
CA GLN A 362 -6.64 -0.12 -21.59
C GLN A 362 -6.17 -0.75 -20.28
#